data_AF-A0A5S3YK23-F1
#
_entry.id   AF-A0A5S3YK23-F1
#
_cell.length_a   1.000
_cell.length_b   1.000
_cell.length_c   1.000
_cell.angle_alpha   90.00
_cell.angle_beta   90.00
_cell.angle_gamma   90.00
#
_symmetry.space_group_name_H-M   'P 1'
#
loop_
_entity.id
_entity.type
_entity.pdbx_description
1 polymer ?
#
loop_
_entity_poly.entity_id
_entity_poly.type
_entity_poly.pdbx_seq_one_letter_code
_entity_poly.pdbx_strand_id
1 'polypeptide(L)' 'LSDKEAELVKMASPLHDVGKVGIPDAILNKPSKLDDEEWKVMQTHTDKGFELLKDSRREIVSAGALIARDHHEKWD' A
#
# COMPACT_ATOMS: atom_id res chain seq x y z
N LEU A 1 10.93 4.73 18.43
CA LEU A 1 11.23 5.53 17.23
C LEU A 1 11.87 6.82 17.69
N SER A 2 12.98 7.21 17.09
CA SER A 2 13.52 8.56 17.18
C SER A 2 12.58 9.57 16.50
N ASP A 3 12.73 10.86 16.79
CA ASP A 3 11.92 11.92 16.17
C ASP A 3 12.03 11.90 14.65
N LYS A 4 13.24 11.62 14.12
CA LYS A 4 13.47 11.47 12.68
C LYS A 4 12.67 10.32 12.10
N GLU A 5 12.68 9.15 12.74
CA GLU A 5 11.94 7.98 12.27
C GLU A 5 10.42 8.20 12.36
N ALA A 6 9.94 8.85 13.42
CA ALA A 6 8.52 9.18 13.56
C ALA A 6 8.04 10.13 12.46
N GLU A 7 8.82 11.16 12.12
CA GLU A 7 8.49 12.08 11.02
C GLU A 7 8.56 11.37 9.66
N LEU A 8 9.52 10.48 9.46
CA LEU A 8 9.62 9.67 8.25
C LEU A 8 8.36 8.81 8.04
N VAL A 9 7.92 8.08 9.07
CA VAL A 9 6.70 7.27 9.03
C VAL A 9 5.50 8.15 8.73
N LYS A 10 5.33 9.26 9.45
CA LYS A 10 4.22 10.21 9.23
C LYS A 10 4.15 10.70 7.79
N MET A 11 5.29 11.01 7.18
CA MET A 11 5.37 11.48 5.79
C MET A 11 5.15 10.37 4.76
N ALA A 12 5.52 9.13 5.09
CA ALA A 12 5.43 7.98 4.19
C ALA A 12 4.05 7.28 4.24
N SER A 13 3.37 7.27 5.39
CA SER A 13 2.08 6.59 5.60
C SER A 13 0.98 6.91 4.59
N PRO A 14 0.84 8.15 4.05
CA PRO A 14 -0.16 8.44 3.02
C PRO A 14 0.01 7.61 1.73
N LEU A 15 1.19 7.03 1.50
CA LEU A 15 1.48 6.21 0.33
C LEU A 15 0.99 4.76 0.42
N HIS A 16 0.48 4.31 1.58
CA HIS A 16 0.14 2.89 1.81
C HIS A 16 -0.82 2.33 0.75
N ASP A 17 -1.76 3.15 0.27
CA ASP A 17 -2.83 2.77 -0.64
C ASP A 17 -2.57 3.11 -2.11
N VAL A 18 -1.37 3.60 -2.47
CA VAL A 18 -1.08 4.08 -3.84
C VAL A 18 -1.28 3.00 -4.90
N GLY A 19 -1.08 1.73 -4.54
CA GLY A 19 -1.25 0.58 -5.43
C GLY A 19 -2.69 0.34 -5.89
N LYS A 20 -3.70 0.99 -5.26
CA LYS A 20 -5.09 0.94 -5.71
C LYS A 20 -5.28 1.47 -7.14
N VAL A 21 -4.36 2.31 -7.63
CA VAL A 21 -4.33 2.75 -9.03
C VAL A 21 -4.24 1.59 -10.03
N GLY A 22 -3.71 0.43 -9.61
CA GLY A 22 -3.61 -0.76 -10.43
C GLY A 22 -4.73 -1.78 -10.22
N ILE A 23 -5.80 -1.43 -9.48
CA ILE A 23 -6.99 -2.27 -9.26
C ILE A 23 -8.07 -1.87 -10.28
N PRO A 24 -8.73 -2.83 -10.95
CA PRO A 24 -9.81 -2.52 -11.89
C PRO A 24 -10.95 -1.73 -11.23
N ASP A 25 -11.46 -0.69 -11.90
CA ASP A 25 -12.52 0.18 -11.38
C ASP A 25 -13.78 -0.58 -10.94
N ALA A 26 -14.13 -1.65 -11.67
CA ALA A 26 -15.27 -2.50 -11.34
C ALA A 26 -15.14 -3.20 -9.98
N ILE A 27 -13.91 -3.44 -9.51
CA ILE A 27 -13.60 -4.01 -8.20
C ILE A 27 -13.38 -2.89 -7.19
N LEU A 28 -12.60 -1.86 -7.55
CA LEU A 28 -12.27 -0.74 -6.66
C LEU A 28 -13.49 0.04 -6.18
N ASN A 29 -14.45 0.26 -7.08
CA ASN A 29 -15.64 1.07 -6.85
C ASN A 29 -16.93 0.25 -6.72
N LYS A 30 -16.82 -1.06 -6.48
CA LYS A 30 -18.01 -1.93 -6.36
C LYS A 30 -18.87 -1.45 -5.17
N PRO A 31 -20.17 -1.17 -5.37
CA PRO A 31 -21.05 -0.66 -4.30
C PRO A 31 -21.54 -1.77 -3.35
N SER A 32 -21.19 -3.03 -3.63
CA SER A 32 -21.49 -4.19 -2.80
C SER A 32 -20.20 -4.87 -2.34
N LYS A 33 -20.33 -5.86 -1.45
CA LYS A 33 -19.18 -6.64 -0.99
C LYS A 33 -18.50 -7.33 -2.17
N LEU A 34 -17.17 -7.39 -2.10
CA LEU A 34 -16.37 -8.19 -3.02
C LEU A 34 -16.64 -9.68 -2.76
N ASP A 35 -16.64 -10.47 -3.81
CA ASP A 35 -16.53 -11.93 -3.70
C ASP A 35 -15.07 -12.35 -3.45
N ASP A 36 -14.84 -13.66 -3.29
CA ASP A 36 -13.52 -14.20 -2.95
C ASP A 36 -12.45 -13.92 -4.02
N GLU A 37 -12.82 -13.90 -5.30
CA GLU A 37 -11.87 -13.65 -6.40
C GLU A 37 -11.58 -12.17 -6.54
N GLU A 38 -12.61 -11.33 -6.44
CA GLU A 38 -12.45 -9.88 -6.39
C GLU A 38 -11.64 -9.43 -5.18
N TRP A 39 -11.82 -10.08 -4.03
CA TRP A 39 -11.03 -9.83 -2.83
C TRP A 39 -9.56 -10.17 -3.04
N LYS A 40 -9.24 -11.32 -3.64
CA LYS A 40 -7.86 -11.66 -4.02
C LYS A 40 -7.24 -10.60 -4.93
N VAL A 41 -8.00 -10.09 -5.90
CA VAL A 41 -7.53 -8.99 -6.76
C VAL A 41 -7.30 -7.72 -5.96
N MET A 42 -8.25 -7.33 -5.10
CA MET A 42 -8.11 -6.15 -4.22
C MET A 42 -6.85 -6.25 -3.35
N GLN A 43 -6.54 -7.41 -2.78
CA GLN A 43 -5.34 -7.62 -1.97
C GLN A 43 -4.04 -7.33 -2.73
N THR A 44 -3.99 -7.50 -4.05
CA THR A 44 -2.78 -7.21 -4.84
C THR A 44 -2.36 -5.74 -4.85
N HIS A 45 -3.17 -4.81 -4.32
CA HIS A 45 -2.79 -3.39 -4.24
C HIS A 45 -1.54 -3.16 -3.37
N THR A 46 -1.30 -4.01 -2.35
CA THR A 46 -0.13 -3.91 -1.49
C THR A 46 1.16 -4.13 -2.30
N ASP A 47 1.22 -5.23 -3.04
CA ASP A 47 2.33 -5.59 -3.92
C ASP A 47 2.51 -4.57 -5.05
N LYS A 48 1.41 -4.14 -5.68
CA LYS A 48 1.46 -3.11 -6.73
C LYS A 48 2.01 -1.78 -6.21
N GLY A 49 1.63 -1.40 -4.99
CA GLY A 49 2.14 -0.20 -4.32
C GLY A 49 3.63 -0.31 -4.02
N PHE A 50 4.08 -1.47 -3.53
CA PHE A 50 5.51 -1.74 -3.33
C PHE A 50 6.31 -1.65 -4.63
N GLU A 51 5.87 -2.36 -5.68
CA GLU A 51 6.54 -2.38 -6.98
C GLU A 51 6.63 -0.98 -7.61
N LEU A 52 5.63 -0.13 -7.39
CA LEU A 52 5.64 1.25 -7.88
C LEU A 52 6.69 2.13 -7.18
N LEU A 53 7.00 1.86 -5.90
CA LEU A 53 7.77 2.77 -5.06
C LEU A 53 9.20 2.27 -4.75
N LYS A 54 9.45 0.95 -4.82
CA LYS A 54 10.66 0.30 -4.27
C LYS A 54 12.00 0.82 -4.82
N ASP A 55 12.05 1.28 -6.06
CA ASP A 55 13.29 1.71 -6.72
C ASP A 55 13.62 3.20 -6.51
N SER A 56 12.81 3.91 -5.72
CA SER A 56 13.06 5.31 -5.40
C SER A 56 14.28 5.48 -4.49
N ARG A 57 15.09 6.51 -4.78
CA ARG A 57 16.22 6.92 -3.94
C ARG A 57 15.82 7.86 -2.79
N ARG A 58 14.56 8.28 -2.72
CA ARG A 58 14.06 9.19 -1.67
C ARG A 58 13.62 8.38 -0.46
N GLU A 59 14.22 8.66 0.70
CA GLU A 59 13.96 7.95 1.98
C GLU A 59 12.45 7.82 2.30
N ILE A 60 11.67 8.90 2.12
CA ILE A 60 10.21 8.90 2.33
C ILE A 60 9.49 7.91 1.40
N VAL A 61 9.91 7.82 0.14
CA VAL A 61 9.27 6.96 -0.86
C VAL A 61 9.66 5.50 -0.62
N SER A 62 10.94 5.24 -0.30
CA SER A 62 11.40 3.89 0.05
C SER A 62 10.72 3.36 1.31
N ALA A 63 10.51 4.22 2.32
CA ALA A 63 9.71 3.87 3.50
C ALA A 63 8.24 3.64 3.12
N GLY A 64 7.68 4.47 2.24
CA GLY A 64 6.33 4.30 1.70
C GLY A 64 6.13 2.98 0.97
N ALA A 65 7.15 2.46 0.27
CA ALA A 65 7.11 1.16 -0.38
C ALA A 65 6.86 0.03 0.64
N LEU A 66 7.61 0.03 1.75
CA LEU A 66 7.45 -0.98 2.81
C LEU A 66 6.08 -0.87 3.48
N ILE A 67 5.63 0.35 3.79
CA ILE A 67 4.30 0.57 4.37
C ILE A 67 3.21 0.08 3.40
N ALA A 68 3.31 0.39 2.10
CA ALA A 68 2.35 -0.09 1.11
C ALA A 68 2.27 -1.61 1.06
N ARG A 69 3.40 -2.30 1.11
CA ARG A 69 3.44 -3.77 1.10
C ARG A 69 2.83 -4.40 2.35
N ASP A 70 3.21 -3.89 3.52
CA ASP A 70 3.07 -4.64 4.77
C ASP A 70 1.89 -4.13 5.66
N HIS A 71 1.16 -3.08 5.27
CA HIS A 71 0.13 -2.45 6.14
C HIS A 71 -1.10 -3.33 6.45
N HIS A 72 -1.30 -4.43 5.73
CA HIS A 72 -2.34 -5.41 6.01
C HIS A 72 -1.84 -6.69 6.69
N GLU A 73 -0.52 -6.83 6.85
CA GLU A 73 0.07 -7.98 7.53
C GLU A 73 -0.29 -7.97 9.01
N LYS A 74 -0.39 -9.17 9.57
CA LYS A 74 -0.66 -9.40 10.99
C LYS A 74 0.52 -10.17 11.56
N TRP A 75 0.85 -9.88 12.81
CA TRP A 75 1.95 -10.53 13.51
C TRP A 75 1.68 -12.01 13.81
N ASP A 76 0.41 -12.42 13.80
CA ASP A 76 -0.07 -13.77 14.17
C ASP A 76 -0.65 -14.53 12.97
#